data_AF-L7CPU7-F1
#
_entry.id   AF-L7CPU7-F1
#
_cell.length_a   1.000
_cell.length_b   1.000
_cell.length_c   1.000
_cell.angle_alpha   90.00
_cell.angle_beta   90.00
_cell.angle_gamma   90.00
#
_symmetry.space_group_name_H-M   'P 1'
#
loop_
_entity.id
_entity.type
_entity.pdbx_description
1 polymer ?
#
loop_
_entity_poly.entity_id
_entity_poly.type
_entity_poly.pdbx_seq_one_letter_code
_entity_poly.pdbx_strand_id
1 'polypeptide(L)'
;MKQRILLGSPKQVSYGLLALRVAFGCFMLVHGLQKVMGFSTISEGFPDPLRMGHQLSLVCAIATEVGCSILLILGLGTRVAVSGLAFTMFVALFLVHGSDPWKAKELAAVYLAVYTVIFITGPGEWSLDQVLSKQSEPRKS
;
A
#
# COMPACT_ATOMS: atom_id res chain seq x y z
N MET A 1 -32.17 7.74 14.17
CA MET A 1 -32.24 7.44 12.72
C MET A 1 -31.20 8.20 11.88
N LYS A 2 -30.89 9.48 12.16
CA LYS A 2 -29.88 10.27 11.42
C LYS A 2 -28.42 9.78 11.55
N GLN A 3 -28.03 9.16 12.68
CA GLN A 3 -26.67 8.64 12.87
C GLN A 3 -26.31 7.45 11.97
N ARG A 4 -27.27 6.63 11.54
CA ARG A 4 -27.04 5.46 10.67
C ARG A 4 -26.81 5.80 9.19
N ILE A 5 -27.11 7.04 8.78
CA ILE A 5 -26.84 7.53 7.41
C ILE A 5 -25.43 8.14 7.34
N LEU A 6 -24.95 8.72 8.45
CA LEU A 6 -23.61 9.32 8.55
C LEU A 6 -22.53 8.27 8.87
N LEU A 7 -22.88 7.24 9.65
CA LEU A 7 -22.01 6.09 9.94
C LEU A 7 -22.54 4.90 9.15
N GLY A 8 -21.91 4.62 8.01
CA GLY A 8 -22.22 3.45 7.18
C GLY A 8 -22.24 2.17 8.01
N SER A 9 -23.09 1.21 7.64
CA SER A 9 -23.15 -0.08 8.33
C SER A 9 -21.77 -0.77 8.34
N PRO A 10 -21.46 -1.62 9.33
CA PRO A 10 -20.17 -2.31 9.40
C PRO A 10 -19.81 -3.03 8.09
N LYS A 11 -20.81 -3.62 7.43
CA LYS A 11 -20.65 -4.24 6.11
C LYS A 11 -20.25 -3.24 5.02
N GLN A 12 -20.88 -2.06 4.97
CA GLN A 12 -20.52 -1.02 4.01
C GLN A 12 -19.09 -0.51 4.23
N VAL A 13 -18.67 -0.36 5.49
CA VAL A 13 -17.28 0.00 5.82
C VAL A 13 -16.32 -1.08 5.33
N SER A 14 -16.64 -2.37 5.55
CA SER A 14 -15.84 -3.49 5.07
C SER A 14 -15.73 -3.54 3.53
N TYR A 15 -16.82 -3.29 2.80
CA TYR A 15 -16.78 -3.17 1.34
C TYR A 15 -15.96 -1.96 0.86
N GLY A 16 -16.08 -0.81 1.55
CA GLY A 16 -15.30 0.38 1.25
C GLY A 16 -13.79 0.13 1.44
N LEU A 17 -13.40 -0.52 2.53
CA LEU A 17 -12.01 -0.90 2.78
C LEU A 17 -11.48 -1.92 1.76
N LEU A 18 -12.31 -2.88 1.33
CA LEU A 18 -11.95 -3.81 0.26
C LEU A 18 -11.71 -3.05 -1.06
N ALA A 19 -12.64 -2.18 -1.45
CA ALA A 19 -12.51 -1.36 -2.66
C ALA A 19 -11.26 -0.48 -2.61
N LEU A 20 -10.96 0.14 -1.46
CA LEU A 20 -9.79 0.97 -1.28
C LEU A 20 -8.48 0.19 -1.42
N ARG A 21 -8.40 -1.02 -0.83
CA ARG A 21 -7.24 -1.91 -0.96
C ARG A 21 -7.01 -2.36 -2.40
N VAL A 22 -8.08 -2.78 -3.08
CA VAL A 22 -7.98 -3.25 -4.47
C VAL A 22 -7.59 -2.10 -5.40
N ALA A 23 -8.25 -0.94 -5.28
CA ALA A 23 -7.96 0.22 -6.12
C ALA A 23 -6.51 0.70 -5.95
N PHE A 24 -6.09 1.01 -4.72
CA PHE A 24 -4.74 1.53 -4.46
C PHE A 24 -3.66 0.46 -4.59
N GLY A 25 -3.99 -0.82 -4.40
CA GLY A 25 -3.11 -1.93 -4.72
C GLY A 25 -2.90 -2.05 -6.24
N CYS A 26 -3.96 -1.98 -7.04
CA CYS A 26 -3.84 -2.03 -8.50
C CYS A 26 -3.09 -0.81 -9.06
N PHE A 27 -3.37 0.40 -8.57
CA PHE A 27 -2.65 1.59 -9.04
C PHE A 27 -1.16 1.52 -8.75
N MET A 28 -0.80 1.05 -7.55
CA MET A 28 0.60 0.88 -7.17
C MET A 28 1.28 -0.28 -7.89
N LEU A 29 0.53 -1.35 -8.19
CA LEU A 29 1.02 -2.45 -9.03
C LEU A 29 1.39 -1.96 -10.44
N VAL A 30 0.62 -1.03 -11.02
CA VAL A 30 0.97 -0.42 -12.31
C VAL A 30 2.29 0.34 -12.21
N HIS A 31 2.52 1.12 -11.14
CA HIS A 31 3.80 1.79 -10.92
C HIS A 31 4.97 0.80 -10.79
N GLY A 32 4.78 -0.28 -10.04
CA GLY A 32 5.78 -1.34 -9.91
C GLY A 32 6.10 -2.03 -11.24
N LEU A 33 5.06 -2.37 -12.03
CA LEU A 33 5.23 -2.98 -13.35
C LEU A 33 5.94 -2.07 -14.34
N GLN A 34 5.65 -0.76 -14.33
CA GLN A 34 6.38 0.22 -15.14
C GLN A 34 7.87 0.24 -14.80
N LYS A 35 8.23 0.16 -13.51
CA LYS A 35 9.63 0.06 -13.08
C LYS A 35 10.30 -1.25 -13.48
N VAL A 36 9.57 -2.37 -13.47
CA VAL A 36 10.07 -3.66 -13.97
C VAL A 36 10.37 -3.58 -15.47
N MET A 37 9.43 -3.06 -16.26
CA MET A 37 9.60 -2.96 -17.72
C MET A 37 10.71 -1.97 -18.10
N GLY A 38 10.87 -0.88 -17.35
CA GLY A 38 11.91 0.12 -17.56
C GLY A 38 13.23 -0.17 -16.85
N PHE A 39 13.40 -1.34 -16.22
CA PHE A 39 14.51 -1.60 -15.30
C PHE A 39 15.88 -1.29 -15.91
N SER A 40 16.12 -1.71 -17.15
CA SER A 40 17.39 -1.49 -17.86
C SER A 40 17.71 -0.02 -18.13
N THR A 41 16.69 0.84 -18.23
CA THR A 41 16.86 2.27 -18.51
C THR A 41 16.96 3.10 -17.22
N ILE A 42 16.28 2.67 -16.15
CA ILE A 42 16.15 3.46 -14.92
C ILE A 42 17.18 3.03 -13.87
N SER A 43 17.77 1.82 -13.97
CA SER A 43 18.67 1.24 -12.96
C SER A 43 19.88 2.12 -12.61
N GLU A 44 20.43 2.85 -13.57
CA GLU A 44 21.62 3.70 -13.39
C GLU A 44 21.29 5.08 -12.82
N GLY A 45 20.06 5.57 -13.01
CA GLY A 45 19.63 6.91 -12.59
C GLY A 45 18.59 6.91 -11.47
N PHE A 46 18.26 5.76 -10.90
CA PHE A 46 17.20 5.65 -9.89
C PHE A 46 17.60 6.32 -8.58
N PRO A 47 16.74 7.14 -7.95
CA PRO A 47 17.07 7.81 -6.70
C PRO A 47 17.53 6.82 -5.61
N ASP A 48 18.70 7.12 -5.03
CA ASP A 48 19.30 6.33 -3.95
C ASP A 48 19.44 7.16 -2.66
N PRO A 49 18.32 7.51 -2.01
CA PRO A 49 18.35 8.32 -0.79
C PRO A 49 19.00 7.59 0.40
N LEU A 50 19.03 6.26 0.37
CA LEU A 50 19.61 5.43 1.42
C LEU A 50 21.09 5.08 1.17
N ARG A 51 21.66 5.55 0.05
CA ARG A 51 23.06 5.31 -0.34
C ARG A 51 23.44 3.83 -0.42
N MET A 52 22.48 2.98 -0.81
CA MET A 52 22.65 1.53 -0.94
C MET A 52 23.02 1.10 -2.37
N GLY A 53 23.00 2.02 -3.32
CA GLY A 53 23.15 1.81 -4.75
C GLY A 53 21.83 1.93 -5.51
N HIS A 54 21.85 2.65 -6.64
CA HIS A 54 20.71 2.91 -7.53
C HIS A 54 19.95 1.63 -7.90
N GLN A 55 20.68 0.58 -8.30
CA GLN A 55 20.10 -0.70 -8.68
C GLN A 55 19.44 -1.43 -7.50
N LEU A 56 20.06 -1.43 -6.32
CA LEU A 56 19.48 -2.06 -5.12
C LEU A 56 18.24 -1.29 -4.63
N SER A 57 18.30 0.04 -4.64
CA SER A 57 17.15 0.90 -4.33
C SER A 57 15.97 0.62 -5.28
N LEU A 58 16.25 0.47 -6.58
CA LEU A 58 15.23 0.13 -7.58
C LEU A 58 14.62 -1.26 -7.36
N VAL A 59 15.45 -2.28 -7.11
CA VAL A 59 14.97 -3.65 -6.84
C VAL A 59 14.11 -3.69 -5.58
N CYS A 60 14.53 -3.02 -4.51
CA CYS A 60 13.74 -2.92 -3.28
C CYS A 60 12.40 -2.22 -3.53
N ALA A 61 12.41 -1.09 -4.26
CA ALA A 61 11.19 -0.37 -4.61
C ALA A 61 10.23 -1.25 -5.43
N ILE A 62 10.74 -1.97 -6.44
CA ILE A 62 9.94 -2.90 -7.25
C ILE A 62 9.38 -4.05 -6.39
N ALA A 63 10.21 -4.67 -5.56
CA ALA A 63 9.79 -5.79 -4.73
C ALA A 63 8.66 -5.37 -3.78
N THR A 64 8.76 -4.19 -3.19
CA THR A 64 7.71 -3.63 -2.35
C THR A 64 6.48 -3.24 -3.18
N GLU A 65 6.63 -2.51 -4.28
CA GLU A 65 5.51 -2.03 -5.09
C GLU A 65 4.73 -3.13 -5.79
N VAL A 66 5.39 -4.21 -6.22
CA VAL A 66 4.72 -5.35 -6.86
C VAL A 66 4.27 -6.35 -5.80
N GLY A 67 5.19 -6.80 -4.94
CA GLY A 67 4.92 -7.83 -3.94
C GLY A 67 3.92 -7.40 -2.88
N CYS A 68 4.13 -6.23 -2.26
CA CYS A 68 3.22 -5.74 -1.23
C CYS A 68 1.87 -5.29 -1.81
N SER A 69 1.81 -4.82 -3.06
CA SER A 69 0.53 -4.51 -3.69
C SER A 69 -0.31 -5.76 -3.94
N ILE A 70 0.30 -6.86 -4.39
CA ILE A 70 -0.40 -8.15 -4.54
C ILE A 70 -0.92 -8.64 -3.18
N LEU A 71 -0.08 -8.61 -2.14
CA LEU A 71 -0.48 -8.97 -0.77
C LEU A 71 -1.63 -8.08 -0.25
N LEU A 72 -1.58 -6.79 -0.56
CA LEU A 72 -2.62 -5.83 -0.19
C LEU A 72 -3.97 -6.13 -0.88
N ILE A 73 -3.94 -6.44 -2.18
CA ILE A 73 -5.12 -6.82 -2.97
C ILE A 73 -5.73 -8.12 -2.43
N LEU A 74 -4.91 -9.12 -2.14
CA LEU A 74 -5.34 -10.39 -1.57
C LEU A 74 -5.82 -10.26 -0.12
N GLY A 75 -5.43 -9.18 0.56
CA GLY A 75 -5.76 -9.00 1.97
C GLY A 75 -5.04 -9.99 2.88
N LEU A 76 -3.79 -10.33 2.55
CA LEU A 76 -2.94 -11.21 3.35
C LEU A 76 -1.78 -10.42 3.93
N GLY A 77 -1.64 -10.41 5.26
CA GLY A 77 -0.60 -9.63 5.93
C GLY A 77 -0.75 -8.13 5.68
N THR A 78 -1.99 -7.64 5.57
CA THR A 78 -2.29 -6.23 5.15
C THR A 78 -1.48 -5.19 5.90
N ARG A 79 -1.27 -5.33 7.21
CA ARG A 79 -0.45 -4.39 7.98
C ARG A 79 1.01 -4.37 7.53
N VAL A 80 1.60 -5.53 7.27
CA VAL A 80 2.99 -5.64 6.83
C VAL A 80 3.13 -5.11 5.41
N ALA A 81 2.22 -5.49 4.50
CA ALA A 81 2.21 -5.03 3.13
C ALA A 81 2.07 -3.50 3.03
N VAL A 82 1.12 -2.93 3.77
CA VAL A 82 0.88 -1.49 3.80
C VAL A 82 2.03 -0.73 4.43
N SER A 83 2.67 -1.26 5.48
CA SER A 83 3.86 -0.63 6.06
C SER A 83 5.00 -0.51 5.04
N GLY A 84 5.23 -1.55 4.23
CA GLY A 84 6.22 -1.51 3.15
C GLY A 84 5.89 -0.42 2.13
N LEU A 85 4.64 -0.41 1.63
CA LEU A 85 4.18 0.58 0.65
C LEU A 85 4.18 2.01 1.20
N ALA A 86 3.82 2.20 2.46
CA ALA A 86 3.88 3.49 3.13
C ALA A 86 5.34 3.97 3.27
N PHE A 87 6.26 3.06 3.59
CA PHE A 87 7.68 3.40 3.69
C PHE A 87 8.27 3.88 2.37
N THR A 88 7.96 3.21 1.24
CA THR A 88 8.45 3.66 -0.07
C THR A 88 7.89 5.02 -0.46
N MET A 89 6.62 5.30 -0.15
CA MET A 89 6.02 6.62 -0.38
C MET A 89 6.56 7.70 0.57
N PHE A 90 6.87 7.36 1.82
CA PHE A 90 7.53 8.27 2.75
C PHE A 90 8.92 8.69 2.23
N VAL A 91 9.72 7.71 1.80
CA VAL A 91 11.03 7.96 1.19
C VAL A 91 10.89 8.81 -0.07
N ALA A 92 9.93 8.48 -0.94
CA ALA A 92 9.67 9.26 -2.16
C ALA A 92 9.27 10.71 -1.84
N LEU A 93 8.41 10.91 -0.84
CA LEU A 93 7.88 12.22 -0.47
C LEU A 93 8.93 13.15 0.15
N PHE A 94 9.69 12.64 1.13
CA PHE A 94 10.60 13.45 1.93
C PHE A 94 12.03 13.44 1.41
N LEU A 95 12.52 12.30 0.91
CA LEU A 95 13.92 12.15 0.53
C LEU A 95 14.16 12.35 -0.96
N VAL A 96 13.23 11.92 -1.82
CA VAL A 96 13.36 12.10 -3.28
C VAL A 96 12.79 13.45 -3.72
N HIS A 97 11.55 13.76 -3.34
CA HIS A 97 10.85 14.99 -3.75
C HIS A 97 10.82 16.09 -2.68
N GLY A 98 11.73 16.04 -1.70
CA GLY A 98 11.75 16.99 -0.58
C GLY A 98 11.86 18.45 -1.03
N SER A 99 12.72 18.72 -2.03
CA SER A 99 12.96 20.03 -2.64
C SER A 99 11.99 20.39 -3.77
N ASP A 100 11.18 19.43 -4.23
CA ASP A 100 10.36 19.63 -5.42
C ASP A 100 9.05 20.39 -5.11
N PRO A 101 8.45 21.04 -6.12
CA PRO A 101 7.14 21.68 -5.99
C PRO A 101 6.08 20.69 -5.52
N TRP A 102 5.06 21.19 -4.79
CA TRP A 102 3.97 20.37 -4.25
C TRP A 102 3.33 19.43 -5.29
N LYS A 103 3.18 19.89 -6.53
CA LYS A 103 2.61 19.13 -7.65
C LYS A 103 3.33 17.81 -7.94
N ALA A 104 4.64 17.73 -7.71
CA ALA A 104 5.42 16.50 -7.94
C ALA A 104 5.30 15.50 -6.78
N LYS A 105 5.07 16.00 -5.56
CA LYS A 105 5.03 15.22 -4.32
C LYS A 105 3.62 14.88 -3.82
N GLU A 106 2.60 15.55 -4.37
CA GLU A 106 1.19 15.34 -4.05
C GLU A 106 0.78 13.87 -4.21
N LEU A 107 1.18 13.22 -5.30
CA LEU A 107 0.84 11.82 -5.55
C LEU A 107 1.39 10.90 -4.45
N ALA A 108 2.67 11.06 -4.08
CA ALA A 108 3.28 10.30 -2.99
C ALA A 108 2.59 10.57 -1.64
N ALA A 109 2.17 11.81 -1.38
CA ALA A 109 1.43 12.17 -0.17
C ALA A 109 0.04 11.51 -0.13
N VAL A 110 -0.67 11.45 -1.26
CA VAL A 110 -1.99 10.80 -1.36
C VAL A 110 -1.87 9.29 -1.10
N TYR A 111 -0.91 8.61 -1.72
CA TYR A 111 -0.67 7.19 -1.45
C TYR A 111 -0.31 6.95 0.02
N LEU A 112 0.60 7.77 0.58
CA LEU A 112 1.00 7.68 1.98
C LEU A 112 -0.20 7.86 2.93
N ALA A 113 -1.06 8.84 2.67
CA ALA A 113 -2.26 9.09 3.47
C ALA A 113 -3.22 7.90 3.43
N VAL A 114 -3.47 7.35 2.24
CA VAL A 114 -4.37 6.20 2.05
C VAL A 114 -3.81 4.94 2.72
N TYR A 115 -2.52 4.68 2.57
CA TYR A 115 -1.86 3.56 3.25
C TYR A 115 -1.88 3.73 4.76
N THR A 116 -1.70 4.95 5.27
CA THR A 116 -1.83 5.23 6.72
C THR A 116 -3.25 4.93 7.21
N VAL A 117 -4.28 5.33 6.45
CA VAL A 117 -5.67 5.00 6.78
C VAL A 117 -5.88 3.49 6.80
N ILE A 118 -5.45 2.76 5.76
CA ILE A 118 -5.61 1.29 5.70
C ILE A 118 -4.84 0.61 6.85
N PHE A 119 -3.68 1.14 7.23
CA PHE A 119 -2.90 0.63 8.36
C PHE A 119 -3.66 0.77 9.68
N ILE A 120 -4.27 1.93 9.92
CA ILE A 120 -5.06 2.23 11.13
C ILE A 120 -6.36 1.44 11.15
N THR A 121 -7.12 1.42 10.06
CA THR A 121 -8.40 0.69 9.96
C THR A 121 -8.21 -0.82 9.92
N GLY A 122 -7.03 -1.29 9.51
CA GLY A 122 -6.69 -2.69 9.38
C GLY A 122 -7.29 -3.37 8.14
N PRO A 123 -7.22 -4.72 8.08
CA PRO A 123 -7.59 -5.51 6.91
C PRO A 123 -9.07 -5.43 6.49
N GLY A 124 -9.99 -5.04 7.37
CA GLY A 124 -11.43 -5.15 7.17
C GLY A 124 -11.96 -6.60 7.27
N GLU A 125 -13.28 -6.77 7.28
CA GLU A 125 -13.92 -8.10 7.48
C GLU A 125 -13.78 -9.05 6.28
N TRP A 126 -13.42 -8.50 5.12
CA TRP A 126 -13.29 -9.22 3.85
C TRP A 126 -11.81 -9.42 3.49
N SER A 127 -11.01 -9.77 4.48
CA SER A 127 -9.58 -10.04 4.30
C SER A 127 -9.31 -11.52 4.59
N LEU A 128 -8.39 -12.13 3.85
CA LEU A 128 -7.95 -13.49 4.13
C LEU A 128 -7.39 -13.63 5.56
N ASP A 129 -6.76 -12.57 6.10
CA ASP A 129 -6.37 -12.47 7.52
C ASP A 129 -7.52 -12.78 8.49
N GLN A 130 -8.74 -12.27 8.22
CA GLN A 130 -9.89 -12.50 9.10
C GLN A 130 -10.51 -13.89 8.92
N VAL A 131 -10.48 -14.43 7.69
CA VAL A 131 -10.96 -15.79 7.41
C VAL A 131 -10.07 -16.82 8.12
N LEU A 132 -8.75 -16.63 8.09
CA LEU A 132 -7.80 -17.47 8.83
C LEU A 132 -7.98 -17.31 10.35
N SER A 133 -8.16 -16.08 10.84
CA SER A 133 -8.37 -15.83 12.28
C SER A 133 -9.68 -16.39 12.83
N LYS A 134 -10.73 -16.54 12.00
CA LYS A 134 -12.00 -17.17 12.41
C LYS A 134 -11.92 -18.70 12.44
N GLN A 135 -11.04 -19.30 11.64
CA GLN A 135 -10.84 -20.76 11.63
C GLN A 135 -9.97 -21.24 12.79
N SER A 136 -9.17 -20.36 13.41
CA SER A 136 -8.33 -20.68 14.56
C SER A 136 -9.02 -20.52 15.92
N GLU A 137 -10.26 -20.05 15.98
CA GLU A 137 -11.03 -20.15 17.23
C GLU A 137 -11.39 -21.62 17.48
N PRO A 138 -10.96 -22.22 18.60
CA PRO A 138 -11.38 -23.57 18.95
C PRO A 138 -12.89 -23.56 19.11
N ARG A 139 -13.56 -24.40 18.32
CA ARG A 139 -14.99 -24.68 18.43
C ARG A 139 -15.24 -25.11 19.87
N LYS A 140 -15.75 -24.21 20.73
CA LYS A 140 -16.21 -24.57 22.07
C LYS A 140 -17.39 -25.52 21.86
N SER A 141 -17.13 -26.82 22.01
CA SER A 141 -18.10 -27.90 22.08
C SER A 141 -18.87 -27.83 23.39
#